data_AF-A0A2I0FPQ0-F1
#
_entry.id   AF-A0A2I0FPQ0-F1
#
_cell.length_a   1.000
_cell.length_b   1.000
_cell.length_c   1.000
_cell.angle_alpha   90.00
_cell.angle_beta   90.00
_cell.angle_gamma   90.00
#
_symmetry.space_group_name_H-M   'P 1'
#
loop_
_entity.id
_entity.type
_entity.pdbx_description
1 polymer ?
#
loop_
_entity_poly.entity_id
_entity_poly.type
_entity_poly.pdbx_seq_one_letter_code
_entity_poly.pdbx_strand_id
1 'polypeptide(L)'
;MKKIFLSILGGLVLGLILSFLLFDYESSWTSHLNRAGVDQIVNEMDFDFVFNSSLLVIGISILIYLIWSFVEKKKDEKFLKEYESNRK
;
A
#
# COMPACT_ATOMS: atom_id res chain seq x y z
N MET A 1 11.48 14.24 1.75
CA MET A 1 11.99 13.20 2.69
C MET A 1 10.90 12.73 3.64
N LYS A 2 10.52 13.48 4.68
CA LYS A 2 9.52 13.04 5.70
C LYS A 2 8.16 12.66 5.10
N LYS A 3 7.63 13.46 4.18
CA LYS A 3 6.35 13.20 3.51
C LYS A 3 6.32 11.91 2.72
N ILE A 4 7.36 11.69 1.90
CA ILE A 4 7.54 10.49 1.09
C ILE A 4 7.64 9.27 2.01
N PHE A 5 8.47 9.35 3.06
CA PHE A 5 8.62 8.29 4.05
C PHE A 5 7.29 7.95 4.75
N LEU A 6 6.55 8.95 5.22
CA LEU A 6 5.26 8.73 5.88
C LEU A 6 4.19 8.19 4.93
N SER A 7 4.24 8.57 3.64
CA SER A 7 3.33 8.03 2.63
C SER A 7 3.63 6.56 2.34
N ILE A 8 4.91 6.19 2.26
CA ILE A 8 5.34 4.79 2.10
C ILE A 8 5.00 3.98 3.35
N LEU A 9 5.28 4.50 4.55
CA LEU A 9 4.96 3.81 5.80
C LEU A 9 3.45 3.63 5.97
N GLY A 10 2.67 4.66 5.69
CA GLY A 10 1.22 4.61 5.72
C GLY A 10 0.66 3.64 4.67
N GLY A 11 1.22 3.64 3.46
CA GLY A 11 0.83 2.72 2.40
C GLY A 11 1.22 1.27 2.69
N LEU A 12 2.34 1.04 3.37
CA LEU A 12 2.75 -0.29 3.81
C LEU A 12 1.81 -0.84 4.87
N VAL A 13 1.51 -0.06 5.91
CA VAL A 13 0.60 -0.49 6.98
C VAL A 13 -0.82 -0.69 6.45
N LEU A 14 -1.39 0.31 5.80
CA LEU A 14 -2.76 0.23 5.29
C LEU A 14 -2.89 -0.78 4.15
N GLY A 15 -1.89 -0.82 3.27
CA GLY A 15 -1.90 -1.71 2.12
C GLY A 15 -1.79 -3.17 2.53
N LEU A 16 -0.94 -3.52 3.50
CA LEU A 16 -0.88 -4.89 3.98
C LEU A 16 -2.19 -5.30 4.67
N ILE A 17 -2.76 -4.45 5.54
CA ILE A 17 -4.04 -4.73 6.21
C ILE A 17 -5.15 -4.97 5.16
N LEU A 18 -5.26 -4.09 4.16
CA LEU A 18 -6.27 -4.22 3.11
C LEU A 18 -6.04 -5.44 2.22
N SER A 19 -4.78 -5.84 1.99
CA SER A 19 -4.48 -7.01 1.17
C SER A 19 -5.03 -8.29 1.77
N PHE A 20 -4.89 -8.48 3.10
CA PHE A 20 -5.49 -9.62 3.80
C PHE A 20 -7.02 -9.65 3.75
N LEU A 21 -7.66 -8.49 3.55
CA LEU A 21 -9.12 -8.39 3.42
C LEU A 21 -9.62 -8.59 1.98
N LEU A 22 -8.77 -8.35 0.98
CA LEU A 22 -9.18 -8.28 -0.44
C LEU A 22 -8.69 -9.45 -1.30
N PHE A 23 -7.58 -10.07 -0.94
CA PHE A 23 -6.86 -11.02 -1.81
C PHE A 23 -6.83 -12.46 -1.29
N ASP A 24 -7.76 -12.83 -0.40
CA ASP A 24 -8.01 -14.21 0.05
C ASP A 24 -6.72 -15.03 0.26
N TYR A 25 -5.86 -14.57 1.17
CA TYR A 25 -4.55 -15.19 1.45
C TYR A 25 -4.64 -16.71 1.64
N GLU A 26 -3.95 -17.46 0.79
CA GLU A 26 -3.86 -18.91 0.90
C GLU A 26 -2.62 -19.31 1.71
N SER A 27 -2.80 -20.25 2.64
CA SER A 27 -1.69 -20.72 3.47
C SER A 27 -0.69 -21.51 2.62
N SER A 28 0.60 -21.35 2.90
CA SER A 28 1.72 -21.94 2.14
C SER A 28 1.85 -23.47 2.18
N TRP A 29 0.80 -24.18 2.60
CA TRP A 29 0.75 -25.63 2.68
C TRP A 29 -0.12 -26.19 1.56
N THR A 30 0.46 -26.33 0.37
CA THR A 30 -0.16 -27.04 -0.75
C THR A 30 0.41 -28.45 -0.82
N SER A 31 -0.43 -29.45 -0.55
CA SER A 31 -0.07 -30.87 -0.73
C SER A 31 -0.17 -31.22 -2.21
N HIS A 32 0.96 -31.14 -2.93
CA HIS A 32 1.03 -31.65 -4.29
C HIS A 32 1.27 -33.16 -4.26
N LEU A 33 0.28 -33.94 -4.67
CA LEU A 33 0.43 -35.37 -4.93
C LEU A 33 1.24 -35.54 -6.23
N ASN A 34 2.57 -35.60 -6.14
CA ASN A 34 3.42 -35.51 -7.33
C ASN A 34 4.05 -36.84 -7.74
N ARG A 35 4.32 -36.91 -9.05
CA ARG A 35 4.88 -38.02 -9.85
C ARG A 35 5.77 -39.00 -9.06
N ALA A 36 5.53 -40.29 -9.30
CA ALA A 36 6.22 -41.46 -8.75
C ALA A 36 5.77 -41.93 -7.36
N GLY A 37 4.68 -41.39 -6.80
CA GLY A 37 3.98 -41.99 -5.65
C GLY A 37 4.61 -41.70 -4.29
N VAL A 38 5.37 -40.60 -4.17
CA VAL A 38 5.92 -40.13 -2.89
C VAL A 38 5.30 -38.78 -2.55
N ASP A 39 4.65 -38.69 -1.40
CA ASP A 39 4.12 -37.42 -0.90
C ASP A 39 5.27 -36.47 -0.58
N GLN A 40 5.33 -35.34 -1.30
CA GLN A 40 6.24 -34.25 -1.00
C GLN A 40 5.45 -33.05 -0.51
N ILE A 41 5.68 -32.66 0.74
CA ILE A 41 5.18 -31.41 1.29
C ILE A 41 6.11 -30.31 0.77
N VAL A 42 5.64 -29.53 -0.19
CA VAL A 42 6.36 -28.37 -0.71
C VAL A 42 5.76 -27.13 -0.06
N ASN A 43 6.60 -26.30 0.55
CA ASN A 43 6.19 -25.00 1.08
C ASN A 43 6.20 -24.01 -0.09
N GLU A 44 5.03 -23.69 -0.63
CA GLU A 44 4.88 -22.73 -1.73
C GLU A 44 4.37 -21.40 -1.20
N MET A 45 5.12 -20.34 -1.47
CA MET A 45 4.67 -18.98 -1.17
C MET A 45 3.46 -18.65 -2.06
N ASP A 46 2.44 -18.03 -1.47
CA ASP A 46 1.31 -17.47 -2.21
C ASP A 46 1.79 -16.24 -3.01
N PHE A 47 2.36 -16.50 -4.18
CA PHE A 47 2.94 -15.49 -5.06
C PHE A 47 1.90 -14.49 -5.56
N ASP A 48 0.66 -14.95 -5.79
CA ASP A 48 -0.43 -14.10 -6.25
C ASP A 48 -0.81 -13.09 -5.17
N PHE A 49 -0.95 -13.54 -3.91
CA PHE A 49 -1.15 -12.64 -2.78
C PHE A 49 -0.01 -11.65 -2.64
N VAL A 50 1.26 -12.10 -2.66
CA VAL A 50 2.42 -11.22 -2.49
C VAL A 50 2.50 -10.17 -3.61
N PHE A 51 2.25 -10.57 -4.86
CA PHE A 51 2.30 -9.68 -6.01
C PHE A 51 1.17 -8.64 -5.94
N ASN A 52 -0.07 -9.06 -5.72
CA ASN A 52 -1.23 -8.18 -5.62
C ASN A 52 -1.11 -7.22 -4.42
N SER A 53 -0.64 -7.73 -3.28
CA SER A 53 -0.38 -6.92 -2.08
C SER A 53 0.66 -5.84 -2.33
N SER A 54 1.74 -6.17 -3.06
CA SER A 54 2.80 -5.22 -3.40
C SER A 54 2.27 -4.07 -4.26
N LEU A 55 1.44 -4.38 -5.27
CA LEU A 55 0.79 -3.36 -6.10
C LEU A 55 -0.15 -2.47 -5.27
N LEU A 56 -0.91 -3.07 -4.35
CA LEU A 56 -1.85 -2.35 -3.51
C LEU A 56 -1.13 -1.40 -2.52
N VAL A 57 -0.03 -1.84 -1.91
CA VAL A 57 0.84 -1.00 -1.07
C VAL A 57 1.39 0.20 -1.85
N ILE A 58 1.88 -0.04 -3.07
CA ILE A 58 2.38 1.05 -3.95
C ILE A 58 1.26 2.02 -4.29
N GLY A 59 0.09 1.51 -4.68
CA GLY A 59 -1.08 2.32 -5.03
C GLY A 59 -1.53 3.22 -3.88
N ILE A 60 -1.64 2.68 -2.67
CA ILE A 60 -2.04 3.45 -1.48
C ILE A 60 -0.95 4.46 -1.10
N SER A 61 0.33 4.10 -1.20
CA SER A 61 1.43 5.03 -0.93
C SER A 61 1.36 6.27 -1.83
N ILE A 62 1.09 6.07 -3.13
CA ILE A 62 0.91 7.16 -4.10
C ILE A 62 -0.33 7.97 -3.74
N LEU A 63 -1.45 7.32 -3.41
CA LEU A 63 -2.70 7.99 -3.07
C LEU A 63 -2.54 8.89 -1.83
N ILE A 64 -1.91 8.39 -0.77
CA ILE A 64 -1.61 9.17 0.44
C ILE A 64 -0.75 10.38 0.10
N TYR A 65 0.30 10.18 -0.70
CA TYR A 65 1.20 11.27 -1.10
C TYR A 65 0.47 12.36 -1.89
N LEU A 66 -0.42 11.98 -2.82
CA LEU A 66 -1.21 12.90 -3.63
C LEU A 66 -2.22 13.68 -2.77
N ILE A 67 -2.98 13.00 -1.91
CA ILE A 67 -3.94 13.64 -1.01
C ILE A 67 -3.24 14.66 -0.13
N TRP A 68 -2.12 14.27 0.49
CA TRP A 68 -1.36 15.19 1.34
C TRP A 68 -0.81 16.37 0.54
N SER A 69 -0.29 16.15 -0.68
CA SER A 69 0.17 17.23 -1.56
C SER A 69 -0.93 18.20 -1.96
N PHE A 70 -2.14 17.71 -2.18
CA PHE A 70 -3.28 18.55 -2.48
C PHE A 70 -3.73 19.37 -1.27
N VAL A 71 -3.74 18.77 -0.07
CA VAL A 71 -4.10 19.46 1.18
C VAL A 71 -3.12 20.58 1.52
N GLU A 72 -1.82 20.33 1.37
CA GLU A 72 -0.79 21.37 1.59
C GLU A 72 -0.96 22.54 0.63
N LYS A 73 -1.12 22.26 -0.66
CA LYS A 73 -1.31 23.32 -1.66
C LYS A 73 -2.50 24.21 -1.35
N LYS A 74 -3.64 23.63 -0.93
CA LYS A 74 -4.83 24.40 -0.54
C LYS A 74 -4.60 25.26 0.71
N LYS A 75 -3.83 24.76 1.67
CA LYS A 75 -3.49 25.52 2.89
C LYS A 75 -2.63 26.73 2.53
N ASP A 76 -1.65 26.55 1.65
CA ASP A 76 -0.74 27.62 1.23
C ASP A 76 -1.49 28.70 0.42
N GLU A 77 -2.39 28.29 -0.50
CA GLU A 77 -3.26 29.22 -1.23
C GLU A 77 -4.18 30.02 -0.29
N LYS A 78 -4.72 29.39 0.75
CA LYS A 78 -5.55 30.06 1.76
C LYS A 78 -4.73 31.10 2.54
N PHE A 79 -3.53 30.74 2.96
CA PHE A 79 -2.63 31.64 3.68
C PHE A 79 -2.25 32.87 2.83
N LEU A 80 -1.92 32.68 1.55
CA LEU A 80 -1.59 33.79 0.64
C LEU A 80 -2.75 34.78 0.48
N LYS A 81 -3.98 34.27 0.30
CA LYS A 81 -5.17 35.12 0.21
C LYS A 81 -5.41 35.95 1.48
N GLU A 82 -5.21 35.35 2.65
CA GLU A 82 -5.39 36.04 3.93
C GLU A 82 -4.31 37.11 4.17
N TYR A 83 -3.07 36.85 3.75
CA TYR A 83 -1.98 37.81 3.81
C TYR A 83 -2.23 39.03 2.90
N GLU A 84 -2.66 38.81 1.66
CA GLU A 84 -2.99 39.91 0.74
C GLU A 84 -4.18 40.74 1.21
N SER A 85 -5.18 40.11 1.81
CA SER A 85 -6.36 40.79 2.36
C SER A 85 -6.04 41.70 3.54
N ASN A 86 -5.08 41.34 4.39
CA ASN A 86 -4.68 42.15 5.56
C ASN A 86 -3.75 43.32 5.21
N ARG A 87 -3.20 43.34 3.99
CA ARG A 87 -2.26 44.38 3.53
C ARG A 87 -2.96 45.54 2.81
N LYS A 88 -4.22 45.38 2.42
CA LYS A 88 -5.08 46.43 1.85
C LYS A 88 -5.89 47.10 2.95
#